data_AF-A0A8U8B243-F1
#
_entry.id   AF-A0A8U8B243-F1
#
_cell.length_a   1.000
_cell.length_b   1.000
_cell.length_c   1.000
_cell.angle_alpha   90.00
_cell.angle_beta   90.00
_cell.angle_gamma   90.00
#
_symmetry.space_group_name_H-M   'P 1'
#
loop_
_entity.id
_entity.type
_entity.pdbx_description
1 polymer ?
#
loop_
_entity_poly.entity_id
_entity_poly.type
_entity_poly.pdbx_seq_one_letter_code
_entity_poly.pdbx_strand_id
1 'polypeptide(L)'
;MESPGCEQRIAKVSVAELLRCLEHPLSEEQAWAICFQCCRKIEQLAHSLPLRSVFVKGSESIFIHADGTASFQVYDRKQNAWTELK
;
A
#
# COMPACT_ATOMS: atom_id res chain seq x y z
N MET A 1 -19.56 -19.93 26.23
CA MET A 1 -20.07 -18.93 25.27
C MET A 1 -18.85 -18.22 24.72
N GLU A 2 -18.30 -18.74 23.62
CA GLU A 2 -17.18 -18.10 22.93
C GLU A 2 -17.78 -17.15 21.90
N SER A 3 -17.46 -15.86 22.01
CA SER A 3 -17.90 -14.84 21.06
C SER A 3 -17.41 -15.20 19.66
N PRO A 4 -18.24 -15.03 18.62
CA PRO A 4 -17.81 -15.32 17.25
C PRO A 4 -16.64 -14.40 16.91
N GLY A 5 -15.51 -14.99 16.56
CA GLY A 5 -14.26 -14.28 16.34
C GLY A 5 -14.41 -13.11 15.35
N CYS A 6 -14.24 -11.89 15.86
CA CYS A 6 -13.94 -10.69 15.08
C CYS A 6 -12.52 -10.76 14.48
N GLU A 7 -12.12 -11.89 13.91
CA GLU A 7 -10.76 -12.13 13.43
C GLU A 7 -10.74 -12.61 11.99
N GLN A 8 -11.35 -11.83 11.11
CA GLN A 8 -10.61 -11.47 9.91
C GLN A 8 -10.05 -10.08 10.18
N ARG A 9 -8.96 -10.02 10.96
CA ARG A 9 -8.13 -8.82 11.02
C ARG A 9 -7.53 -8.66 9.62
N ILE A 10 -8.26 -7.98 8.74
CA ILE A 10 -7.73 -7.48 7.47
C ILE A 10 -6.58 -6.57 7.88
N ALA A 11 -5.36 -7.11 7.88
CA ALA A 11 -4.18 -6.39 8.37
C ALA A 11 -3.86 -5.18 7.46
N LYS A 12 -4.33 -5.24 6.21
CA LYS A 12 -4.19 -4.20 5.20
C LYS A 12 -5.30 -4.28 4.15
N VAL A 13 -5.68 -3.14 3.58
CA VAL A 13 -6.65 -3.01 2.48
C VAL A 13 -6.01 -2.25 1.32
N SER A 14 -6.30 -2.61 0.07
CA SER A 14 -5.80 -1.83 -1.07
C SER A 14 -6.56 -0.50 -1.23
N VAL A 15 -5.91 0.51 -1.82
CA VAL A 15 -6.56 1.79 -2.11
C VAL A 15 -7.72 1.60 -3.10
N ALA A 16 -7.60 0.66 -4.04
CA ALA A 16 -8.69 0.32 -4.94
C ALA A 16 -9.93 -0.24 -4.21
N GLU A 17 -9.73 -1.14 -3.24
CA GLU A 17 -10.83 -1.66 -2.42
C GLU A 17 -11.44 -0.58 -1.53
N LEU A 18 -10.61 0.26 -0.92
CA LEU A 18 -11.06 1.40 -0.13
C LEU A 18 -11.95 2.32 -0.97
N LEU A 19 -11.46 2.75 -2.15
CA LEU A 19 -12.19 3.62 -3.07
C LEU A 19 -13.52 3.02 -3.54
N ARG A 20 -13.60 1.68 -3.67
CA ARG A 20 -14.85 1.00 -4.03
C ARG A 20 -15.89 1.03 -2.90
N CYS A 21 -15.44 1.08 -1.65
CA CYS A 21 -16.30 1.17 -0.47
C CYS A 21 -16.66 2.61 -0.12
N LEU A 22 -15.84 3.59 -0.53
CA LEU A 22 -16.12 5.00 -0.32
C LEU A 22 -17.16 5.48 -1.35
N GLU A 23 -18.19 6.16 -0.88
CA GLU A 23 -19.16 6.86 -1.73
C GLU A 23 -18.60 8.20 -2.27
N HIS A 24 -17.35 8.51 -1.95
CA HIS A 24 -16.65 9.74 -2.31
C HIS A 24 -15.17 9.48 -2.66
N PRO A 25 -14.51 10.35 -3.44
CA PRO A 25 -13.06 10.28 -3.64
C PRO A 25 -12.31 10.54 -2.32
N LEU A 26 -11.04 10.17 -2.25
CA LEU A 26 -10.20 10.50 -1.10
C LEU A 26 -10.18 12.02 -0.86
N SER A 27 -10.19 12.41 0.42
CA SER A 27 -9.92 13.79 0.79
C SER A 27 -8.48 14.16 0.42
N GLU A 28 -8.21 15.46 0.35
CA GLU A 28 -6.86 15.96 0.10
C GLU A 28 -5.88 15.44 1.18
N GLU A 29 -6.27 15.50 2.46
CA GLU A 29 -5.47 15.01 3.57
C GLU A 29 -5.19 13.51 3.48
N GLN A 30 -6.16 12.71 3.05
CA GLN A 30 -5.98 11.27 2.86
C GLN A 30 -5.01 10.98 1.72
N ALA A 31 -5.14 11.69 0.59
CA ALA A 31 -4.23 11.59 -0.54
C ALA A 31 -2.80 11.97 -0.11
N TRP A 32 -2.64 13.07 0.64
CA TRP A 32 -1.35 13.48 1.19
C TRP A 32 -0.75 12.45 2.12
N ALA A 33 -1.52 11.87 3.05
CA ALA A 33 -1.04 10.86 3.98
C ALA A 33 -0.53 9.60 3.27
N ILE A 34 -1.28 9.11 2.27
CA ILE A 34 -0.88 7.94 1.46
C ILE A 34 0.41 8.26 0.70
N CYS A 35 0.47 9.40 0.02
CA CYS A 35 1.66 9.83 -0.72
C CYS A 35 2.88 9.95 0.20
N PHE A 36 2.72 10.56 1.38
CA PHE A 36 3.81 10.71 2.34
C PHE A 36 4.35 9.37 2.82
N GLN A 37 3.48 8.44 3.22
CA GLN A 37 3.89 7.11 3.68
C GLN A 37 4.60 6.32 2.58
N CYS A 38 4.08 6.37 1.35
CA CYS A 38 4.72 5.74 0.19
C CYS A 38 6.12 6.32 -0.07
N CYS A 39 6.27 7.65 -0.09
CA CYS A 39 7.56 8.31 -0.30
C CYS A 39 8.58 7.94 0.79
N ARG A 40 8.17 7.94 2.07
CA ARG A 40 9.03 7.53 3.19
C ARG A 40 9.51 6.09 3.05
N LYS A 41 8.65 5.19 2.58
CA LYS A 41 9.02 3.80 2.33
C LYS A 41 9.97 3.65 1.14
N ILE A 42 9.75 4.40 0.05
CA ILE A 42 10.68 4.46 -1.09
C ILE A 42 12.06 4.96 -0.64
N GLU A 43 12.11 6.01 0.17
CA GLU A 43 13.35 6.57 0.73
C GLU A 43 14.11 5.53 1.56
N GLN A 44 13.43 4.83 2.47
CA GLN A 44 14.02 3.73 3.25
C GLN A 44 14.60 2.64 2.36
N LEU A 45 13.89 2.27 1.31
CA LEU A 45 14.33 1.23 0.38
C LEU A 45 15.47 1.69 -0.51
N ALA A 46 15.50 2.95 -0.94
CA ALA A 46 16.57 3.53 -1.74
C ALA A 46 17.92 3.50 -1.01
N HIS A 47 17.91 3.58 0.32
CA HIS A 47 19.12 3.39 1.13
C HIS A 47 19.63 1.94 1.16
N SER A 48 18.74 0.97 0.93
CA SER A 48 19.03 -0.47 1.09
C SER A 48 19.17 -1.23 -0.24
N LEU A 49 18.57 -0.73 -1.32
CA LEU A 49 18.48 -1.38 -2.62
C LEU A 49 18.67 -0.37 -3.75
N PRO A 50 19.38 -0.73 -4.83
CA PRO A 50 19.42 0.08 -6.03
C PRO A 50 18.06 0.00 -6.75
N LEU A 51 17.11 0.84 -6.32
CA LEU A 51 15.79 1.01 -6.94
C LEU A 51 15.94 1.63 -8.35
N ARG A 52 16.35 0.82 -9.34
CA ARG A 52 16.44 1.27 -10.73
C ARG A 52 15.11 1.04 -11.44
N SER A 53 14.36 2.14 -11.64
CA SER A 53 13.13 2.20 -12.43
C SER A 53 12.03 1.24 -11.96
N VAL A 54 11.49 1.54 -10.79
CA VAL A 54 10.44 0.77 -10.14
C VAL A 54 9.09 1.43 -10.44
N PHE A 55 8.10 0.65 -10.88
CA PHE A 55 6.77 1.17 -11.25
C PHE A 55 5.69 0.59 -10.34
N VAL A 56 4.84 1.47 -9.80
CA VAL A 56 3.61 1.11 -9.08
C VAL A 56 2.47 1.18 -10.08
N LYS A 57 1.76 0.06 -10.30
CA LYS A 57 0.82 -0.11 -11.41
C LYS A 57 -0.45 0.73 -11.30
N GLY A 58 -0.94 0.94 -10.09
CA GLY A 58 -2.21 1.59 -9.82
C GLY A 58 -2.60 1.50 -8.35
N SER A 59 -3.82 1.96 -8.04
CA SER A 59 -4.36 1.94 -6.67
C SER A 59 -4.56 0.53 -6.12
N GLU A 60 -4.66 -0.51 -6.97
CA GLU A 60 -4.67 -1.90 -6.51
C GLU A 60 -3.33 -2.35 -5.92
N SER A 61 -2.24 -1.66 -6.25
CA SER A 61 -0.89 -1.99 -5.80
C SER A 61 -0.47 -1.24 -4.54
N ILE A 62 -1.33 -0.37 -3.99
CA ILE A 62 -1.05 0.42 -2.78
C ILE A 62 -1.96 -0.10 -1.66
N PHE A 63 -1.37 -0.41 -0.51
CA PHE A 63 -2.08 -0.97 0.64
C PHE A 63 -1.92 -0.08 1.86
N ILE A 64 -3.03 0.14 2.55
CA ILE A 64 -3.10 0.85 3.83
C ILE A 64 -3.22 -0.21 4.93
N HIS A 65 -2.35 -0.16 5.92
CA HIS A 65 -2.31 -1.08 7.05
C HIS A 65 -3.14 -0.55 8.21
N ALA A 66 -3.57 -1.45 9.09
CA ALA A 66 -4.35 -1.09 10.28
C ALA A 66 -3.59 -0.16 11.25
N ASP A 67 -2.26 -0.12 11.19
CA ASP A 67 -1.41 0.78 11.98
C ASP A 67 -1.22 2.17 11.33
N GLY A 68 -1.87 2.44 10.20
CA GLY A 68 -1.78 3.71 9.46
C GLY A 68 -0.55 3.82 8.55
N THR A 69 0.26 2.77 8.42
CA THR A 69 1.35 2.72 7.44
C THR A 69 0.84 2.35 6.05
N ALA A 70 1.68 2.57 5.03
CA ALA A 70 1.41 2.16 3.66
C ALA A 70 2.52 1.25 3.13
N SER A 71 2.13 0.27 2.34
CA SER A 71 3.04 -0.56 1.53
C SER A 71 2.58 -0.58 0.09
N PHE A 72 3.46 -0.93 -0.84
CA PHE A 72 3.07 -1.05 -2.24
C PHE A 72 3.80 -2.20 -2.94
N GLN A 73 3.13 -2.78 -3.91
CA GLN A 73 3.71 -3.74 -4.83
C GLN A 73 4.35 -3.01 -6.00
N VAL A 74 5.50 -3.50 -6.41
CA VAL A 74 6.24 -2.92 -7.53
C VAL A 74 6.53 -3.96 -8.59
N TYR A 75 6.54 -3.47 -9.83
CA TYR A 75 7.04 -4.24 -10.95
C TYR A 75 8.55 -4.02 -11.09
N ASP A 76 9.33 -5.10 -10.96
CA ASP A 76 10.73 -5.09 -11.38
C ASP A 76 10.82 -5.56 -12.84
N ARG A 77 11.05 -4.59 -13.73
CA ARG A 77 11.20 -4.85 -15.18
C ARG A 77 12.40 -5.76 -15.50
N LYS A 78 13.40 -5.88 -14.63
CA LYS A 78 14.55 -6.77 -14.86
C LYS A 78 14.25 -8.21 -14.49
N GLN A 79 13.40 -8.44 -13.48
CA GLN A 79 13.06 -9.78 -13.01
C GLN A 79 11.74 -10.31 -13.61
N ASN A 80 10.99 -9.49 -14.35
CA ASN A 80 9.63 -9.79 -14.83
C ASN A 80 8.73 -10.35 -13.71
N ALA A 81 8.88 -9.81 -12.50
CA ALA A 81 8.23 -10.31 -11.29
C ALA A 81 7.63 -9.16 -10.46
N TRP A 82 6.57 -9.49 -9.72
CA TRP A 82 5.94 -8.60 -8.75
C TRP A 82 6.53 -8.86 -7.38
N THR A 83 7.06 -7.83 -6.74
CA THR A 83 7.60 -7.92 -5.39
C THR A 83 6.82 -6.98 -4.49
N GLU A 84 6.30 -7.52 -3.39
CA GLU A 84 5.69 -6.71 -2.34
C GLU A 84 6.80 -6.12 -1.47
N LEU A 85 6.86 -4.80 -1.42
CA LEU A 85 7.78 -4.09 -0.55
C LEU A 85 7.10 -3.86 0.80
N LYS A 86 7.38 -4.77 1.74
CA LYS A 86 6.86 -4.73 3.12
C LYS A 86 7.57 -3.70 3.97
#